data_AF-A0A8J9RCX6-F1
#
_entry.id   AF-A0A8J9RCX6-F1
#
_cell.length_a   1.000
_cell.length_b   1.000
_cell.length_c   1.000
_cell.angle_alpha   90.00
_cell.angle_beta   90.00
_cell.angle_gamma   90.00
#
_symmetry.space_group_name_H-M   'P 1'
#
loop_
_entity.id
_entity.type
_entity.pdbx_description
1 polymer ?
#
loop_
_entity_poly.entity_id
_entity_poly.type
_entity_poly.pdbx_seq_one_letter_code
_entity_poly.pdbx_strand_id
1 'polypeptide(L)'
;MDFTLYTAVDHTKDDLPVFESGAILLYLADQDPQEQLLPKAVPERAKVLSWLFLQMAALGPMQGQLNAFLRYLPGENKVATERFISETERLYTVLEKQLENRLWLAADRFTVADIAFFPWVYMHDYCGKNYSYTMHAQG
;
A
#
# COMPACT_ATOMS: atom_id res chain seq x y z
N MET A 1 3.18 -23.25 -17.29
CA MET A 1 2.94 -22.36 -16.15
C MET A 1 1.85 -21.41 -16.60
N ASP A 2 0.68 -21.52 -15.99
CA ASP A 2 -0.40 -20.57 -16.25
C ASP A 2 -0.06 -19.28 -15.49
N PHE A 3 0.11 -18.17 -16.20
CA PHE A 3 0.48 -16.87 -15.62
C PHE A 3 -0.77 -16.03 -15.37
N THR A 4 -1.81 -16.64 -14.80
CA THR A 4 -2.97 -15.87 -14.36
C THR A 4 -2.52 -14.97 -13.20
N LEU A 5 -2.25 -13.71 -13.51
CA LEU A 5 -2.05 -12.67 -12.50
C LEU A 5 -3.28 -12.66 -11.59
N TYR A 6 -3.08 -12.38 -10.30
CA TYR A 6 -4.20 -12.17 -9.38
C TYR A 6 -5.10 -11.05 -9.96
N THR A 7 -6.33 -11.40 -10.29
CA THR A 7 -7.22 -10.60 -11.14
C THR A 7 -8.62 -10.56 -10.54
N ALA A 8 -9.25 -9.39 -10.53
CA ALA A 8 -10.68 -9.24 -10.36
C ALA A 8 -11.36 -9.27 -11.74
N VAL A 9 -12.53 -9.90 -11.86
CA VAL A 9 -13.30 -9.95 -13.11
C VAL A 9 -14.61 -9.22 -12.91
N ASP A 10 -14.87 -8.19 -13.71
CA ASP A 10 -16.15 -7.48 -13.72
C ASP A 10 -17.11 -8.08 -14.75
N HIS A 11 -17.97 -8.97 -14.28
CA HIS A 11 -18.99 -9.65 -15.10
C HIS A 11 -20.04 -8.69 -15.69
N THR A 12 -20.12 -7.45 -15.21
CA THR A 12 -21.05 -6.44 -15.77
C THR A 12 -20.45 -5.68 -16.96
N LYS A 13 -19.17 -5.91 -17.27
CA LYS A 13 -18.40 -5.26 -18.33
C LYS A 13 -17.77 -6.29 -19.27
N ASP A 14 -18.58 -7.21 -19.78
CA ASP A 14 -18.14 -8.27 -20.70
C ASP A 14 -16.97 -9.10 -20.13
N ASP A 15 -17.11 -9.53 -18.87
CA ASP A 15 -16.09 -10.28 -18.13
C ASP A 15 -14.70 -9.61 -18.11
N LEU A 16 -14.66 -8.27 -17.99
CA LEU A 16 -13.42 -7.49 -17.99
C LEU A 16 -12.47 -7.92 -16.86
N PRO A 17 -11.27 -8.47 -17.17
CA PRO A 17 -10.25 -8.73 -16.16
C PRO A 17 -9.49 -7.46 -15.79
N VAL A 18 -9.32 -7.22 -14.50
CA VAL A 18 -8.49 -6.14 -13.92
C VAL A 18 -7.47 -6.76 -12.97
N PHE A 19 -6.18 -6.56 -13.25
CA PHE A 19 -5.06 -7.08 -12.46
C PHE A 19 -4.29 -5.92 -11.80
N GLU A 20 -3.37 -6.24 -10.88
CA GLU A 20 -2.71 -5.31 -9.94
C GLU A 20 -3.66 -4.70 -8.90
N SER A 21 -3.31 -4.82 -7.62
CA SER A 21 -4.17 -4.34 -6.52
C SER A 21 -4.45 -2.84 -6.60
N GLY A 22 -3.45 -2.03 -6.96
CA GLY A 22 -3.63 -0.58 -7.14
C GLY A 22 -4.59 -0.24 -8.28
N ALA A 23 -4.51 -0.96 -9.42
CA ALA A 23 -5.41 -0.73 -10.54
C ALA A 23 -6.84 -1.22 -10.22
N ILE A 24 -6.99 -2.33 -9.50
CA ILE A 24 -8.28 -2.81 -9.00
C ILE A 24 -8.92 -1.78 -8.06
N LEU A 25 -8.15 -1.23 -7.11
CA LEU A 25 -8.65 -0.19 -6.20
C LEU A 25 -9.12 1.06 -6.95
N LEU A 26 -8.35 1.52 -7.94
CA LEU A 26 -8.75 2.65 -8.78
C LEU A 26 -10.00 2.35 -9.60
N TYR A 27 -10.06 1.16 -10.20
CA TYR A 27 -11.21 0.71 -10.98
C TYR A 27 -12.49 0.72 -10.15
N LEU A 28 -12.46 0.14 -8.96
CA LEU A 28 -13.60 0.12 -8.05
C LEU A 28 -13.97 1.52 -7.55
N ALA A 29 -12.99 2.36 -7.23
CA ALA A 29 -13.24 3.72 -6.75
C ALA A 29 -13.82 4.64 -7.82
N ASP A 30 -13.42 4.48 -9.10
CA ASP A 30 -13.99 5.25 -10.21
C ASP A 30 -15.44 4.82 -10.53
N GLN A 31 -15.86 3.63 -10.11
CA GLN A 31 -17.25 3.17 -10.21
C GLN A 31 -18.16 3.68 -9.08
N ASP A 32 -17.60 4.22 -7.99
CA ASP A 32 -18.39 4.77 -6.89
C ASP A 32 -19.00 6.13 -7.29
N PRO A 33 -20.34 6.24 -7.42
CA PRO A 33 -20.98 7.49 -7.78
C PRO A 33 -20.83 8.58 -6.71
N GLN A 34 -20.50 8.20 -5.47
CA GLN A 34 -20.31 9.13 -4.36
C GLN A 34 -18.87 9.64 -4.24
N GLU A 35 -17.95 9.09 -5.03
CA GLU A 35 -16.53 9.48 -5.07
C GLU A 35 -15.89 9.46 -3.68
N GLN A 36 -16.29 8.53 -2.80
CA GLN A 36 -15.86 8.54 -1.40
C GLN A 36 -14.36 8.25 -1.28
N LEU A 37 -13.87 7.27 -2.04
CA LEU A 37 -12.52 6.74 -1.90
C LEU A 37 -11.49 7.36 -2.84
N LEU A 38 -11.93 8.12 -3.85
CA LEU A 38 -11.06 8.76 -4.82
C LEU A 38 -11.68 10.08 -5.33
N PRO A 39 -11.14 11.25 -4.91
CA PRO A 39 -11.59 12.54 -5.43
C PRO A 39 -11.44 12.65 -6.96
N LYS A 40 -12.35 13.37 -7.62
CA LYS A 40 -12.20 13.73 -9.05
C LYS A 40 -11.49 15.06 -9.30
N ALA A 41 -11.50 15.96 -8.32
CA ALA A 41 -10.77 17.23 -8.44
C ALA A 41 -9.27 16.97 -8.64
N VAL A 42 -8.71 17.55 -9.71
CA VAL A 42 -7.34 17.25 -10.18
C VAL A 42 -6.28 17.34 -9.05
N PRO A 43 -6.23 18.39 -8.21
CA PRO A 43 -5.19 18.49 -7.17
C PRO A 43 -5.29 17.42 -6.09
N GLU A 44 -6.51 17.06 -5.66
CA GLU A 44 -6.71 16.07 -4.60
C GLU A 44 -6.49 14.65 -5.13
N ARG A 45 -6.97 14.36 -6.33
CA ARG A 45 -6.72 13.08 -7.00
C ARG A 45 -5.23 12.83 -7.16
N ALA A 46 -4.47 13.86 -7.58
CA ALA A 46 -3.02 13.74 -7.73
C ALA A 46 -2.32 13.37 -6.41
N LYS A 47 -2.75 13.93 -5.28
CA LYS A 47 -2.22 13.57 -3.95
C LYS A 47 -2.51 12.10 -3.61
N VAL A 48 -3.75 11.66 -3.81
CA VAL A 48 -4.16 10.26 -3.53
C VAL A 48 -3.36 9.29 -4.39
N LEU A 49 -3.25 9.57 -5.70
CA LEU A 49 -2.47 8.74 -6.61
C LEU A 49 -0.99 8.70 -6.25
N SER A 50 -0.41 9.82 -5.82
CA SER A 50 1.00 9.86 -5.39
C SER A 50 1.28 8.89 -4.24
N TRP A 51 0.39 8.85 -3.24
CA TRP A 51 0.50 7.91 -2.12
C TRP A 51 0.21 6.47 -2.54
N LEU A 52 -0.84 6.23 -3.33
CA LEU A 52 -1.15 4.88 -3.83
C LEU A 52 0.05 4.30 -4.60
N PHE A 53 0.66 5.07 -5.50
CA PHE A 53 1.81 4.60 -6.26
C PHE A 53 3.08 4.48 -5.41
N LEU A 54 3.26 5.29 -4.36
CA LEU A 54 4.33 5.07 -3.38
C LEU A 54 4.16 3.71 -2.68
N GLN A 55 2.93 3.32 -2.35
CA GLN A 55 2.65 2.01 -1.76
C GLN A 55 3.00 0.87 -2.74
N MET A 56 2.49 0.96 -3.99
CA MET A 56 2.70 -0.04 -5.04
C MET A 56 4.17 -0.21 -5.42
N ALA A 57 4.91 0.90 -5.53
CA ALA A 57 6.27 0.88 -6.07
C ALA A 57 7.37 0.80 -5.00
N ALA A 58 7.06 1.16 -3.74
CA ALA A 58 8.06 1.20 -2.68
C ALA A 58 7.68 0.32 -1.49
N LEU A 59 6.70 0.71 -0.67
CA LEU A 59 6.48 0.01 0.61
C LEU A 59 6.16 -1.46 0.42
N GLY A 60 5.21 -1.80 -0.45
CA GLY A 60 4.82 -3.19 -0.71
C GLY A 60 6.01 -4.04 -1.17
N PRO A 61 6.71 -3.67 -2.25
CA PRO A 61 7.88 -4.42 -2.71
C PRO A 61 9.00 -4.53 -1.66
N MET A 62 9.36 -3.43 -0.99
CA MET A 62 10.49 -3.42 -0.05
C MET A 62 10.21 -4.27 1.19
N GLN A 63 9.01 -4.15 1.76
CA GLN A 63 8.59 -4.96 2.90
C GLN A 63 8.38 -6.43 2.50
N GLY A 64 7.90 -6.70 1.28
CA GLY A 64 7.80 -8.05 0.74
C GLY A 64 9.16 -8.74 0.64
N GLN A 65 10.19 -8.03 0.14
CA GLN A 65 11.55 -8.55 0.10
C GLN A 65 12.14 -8.74 1.50
N LEU A 66 11.92 -7.80 2.40
CA LEU A 66 12.32 -7.94 3.79
C LEU A 66 11.75 -9.22 4.42
N ASN A 67 10.45 -9.46 4.24
CA ASN A 67 9.77 -10.66 4.72
C ASN A 67 10.39 -11.93 4.13
N ALA A 68 10.76 -11.92 2.85
CA ALA A 68 11.41 -13.05 2.21
C ALA A 68 12.77 -13.37 2.86
N PHE A 69 13.62 -12.36 3.05
CA PHE A 69 14.94 -12.55 3.67
C PHE A 69 14.87 -12.92 5.15
N LEU A 70 13.87 -12.45 5.89
CA LEU A 70 13.74 -12.78 7.31
C LEU A 70 13.10 -14.15 7.56
N ARG A 71 12.18 -14.59 6.70
CA ARG A 71 11.37 -15.79 6.96
C ARG A 71 11.73 -16.98 6.09
N TYR A 72 12.02 -16.75 4.81
CA TYR A 72 12.21 -17.83 3.84
C TYR A 72 13.67 -18.04 3.48
N LEU A 73 14.51 -17.00 3.57
CA LEU A 73 15.94 -17.02 3.22
C LEU A 73 16.84 -16.49 4.36
N PRO A 74 16.65 -16.94 5.62
CA PRO A 74 17.36 -16.36 6.76
C PRO A 74 18.87 -16.60 6.66
N GLY A 75 19.64 -15.52 6.72
CA GLY A 75 21.11 -15.57 6.73
C GLY A 75 21.78 -15.70 5.36
N GLU A 76 21.01 -15.89 4.27
CA GLU A 76 21.52 -16.07 2.91
C GLU A 76 22.30 -14.83 2.40
N ASN A 77 21.84 -13.62 2.73
CA ASN A 77 22.54 -12.40 2.33
C ASN A 77 22.32 -11.25 3.33
N LYS A 78 23.28 -11.05 4.24
CA LYS A 78 23.21 -10.01 5.27
C LYS A 78 23.09 -8.59 4.69
N VAL A 79 23.85 -8.29 3.64
CA VAL A 79 23.85 -6.94 3.00
C VAL A 79 22.48 -6.65 2.39
N ALA A 80 21.87 -7.63 1.72
CA ALA A 80 20.53 -7.47 1.17
C ALA A 80 19.48 -7.31 2.28
N THR A 81 19.52 -8.14 3.32
CA THR A 81 18.61 -8.02 4.47
C THR A 81 18.72 -6.65 5.12
N GLU A 82 19.92 -6.17 5.43
CA GLU A 82 20.15 -4.85 6.02
C GLU A 82 19.62 -3.71 5.14
N ARG A 83 19.81 -3.82 3.82
CA ARG A 83 19.24 -2.86 2.85
C ARG A 83 17.71 -2.82 2.94
N PHE A 84 17.03 -3.97 2.93
CA PHE A 84 15.56 -4.01 2.97
C PHE A 84 15.00 -3.59 4.33
N ILE A 85 15.72 -3.85 5.43
CA ILE A 85 15.39 -3.29 6.75
C ILE A 85 15.43 -1.77 6.69
N SER A 86 16.55 -1.20 6.25
CA SER A 86 16.76 0.25 6.23
C SER A 86 15.76 0.96 5.32
N GLU A 87 15.47 0.40 4.14
CA GLU A 87 14.52 1.02 3.22
C GLU A 87 13.07 0.92 3.71
N THR A 88 12.70 -0.21 4.33
CA THR A 88 11.39 -0.34 4.98
C THR A 88 11.27 0.69 6.11
N GLU A 89 12.25 0.76 7.01
CA GLU A 89 12.30 1.78 8.09
C GLU A 89 12.15 3.21 7.55
N ARG A 90 12.87 3.55 6.49
CA ARG A 90 12.80 4.87 5.86
C ARG A 90 11.39 5.18 5.36
N LEU A 91 10.71 4.22 4.74
CA LEU A 91 9.34 4.38 4.22
C LEU A 91 8.32 4.51 5.36
N TYR A 92 8.48 3.75 6.44
CA TYR A 92 7.67 3.93 7.64
C TYR A 92 7.89 5.33 8.27
N THR A 93 9.12 5.86 8.31
CA THR A 93 9.36 7.24 8.76
C THR A 93 8.70 8.29 7.86
N VAL A 94 8.67 8.07 6.53
CA VAL A 94 7.94 8.95 5.60
C VAL A 94 6.44 8.93 5.92
N LEU A 95 5.90 7.74 6.19
CA LEU A 95 4.51 7.55 6.55
C LEU A 95 4.16 8.25 7.88
N GLU A 96 5.04 8.19 8.90
CA GLU A 96 4.76 8.82 10.21
C GLU A 96 4.71 10.34 10.07
N LYS A 97 5.69 10.90 9.36
CA LYS A 97 5.75 12.34 9.10
C LYS A 97 4.54 12.82 8.31
N GLN A 98 4.03 12.01 7.39
CA GLN A 98 2.82 12.37 6.65
C GLN A 98 1.59 12.39 7.54
N LEU A 99 1.45 11.39 8.41
CA LEU A 99 0.32 11.26 9.33
C LEU A 99 0.48 12.12 10.59
N GLU A 100 1.60 12.82 10.73
CA GLU A 100 1.80 13.78 11.80
C GLU A 100 0.75 14.90 11.71
N ASN A 101 -0.15 14.93 12.68
CA ASN A 101 -1.31 15.83 12.73
C ASN A 101 -2.33 15.63 11.58
N ARG A 102 -2.34 14.45 10.93
CA ARG A 102 -3.35 14.09 9.92
C ARG A 102 -3.97 12.74 10.25
N LEU A 103 -5.27 12.63 10.03
CA LEU A 103 -5.98 11.35 10.16
C LEU A 103 -5.77 10.44 8.93
N TRP A 104 -5.53 11.04 7.76
CA TRP A 104 -5.50 10.34 6.46
C TRP A 104 -4.30 10.78 5.63
N LEU A 105 -3.86 9.92 4.70
CA LEU A 105 -2.59 10.10 4.00
C LEU A 105 -2.57 11.26 3.03
N ALA A 106 -3.61 11.40 2.21
CA ALA A 106 -3.50 12.20 0.99
C ALA A 106 -4.49 13.37 0.91
N ALA A 107 -5.72 13.11 1.34
CA ALA A 107 -6.80 14.08 1.39
C ALA A 107 -7.23 14.28 2.84
N ASP A 108 -8.09 15.26 3.11
CA ASP A 108 -8.70 15.43 4.44
C ASP A 108 -9.79 14.38 4.72
N ARG A 109 -9.69 13.19 4.09
CA ARG A 109 -10.59 12.04 4.19
C ARG A 109 -9.87 10.74 3.83
N PHE A 110 -10.46 9.61 4.22
CA PHE A 110 -10.02 8.26 3.88
C PHE A 110 -10.13 7.98 2.37
N THR A 111 -9.13 7.31 1.80
CA THR A 111 -9.05 7.05 0.35
C THR A 111 -8.45 5.68 0.02
N VAL A 112 -8.41 5.34 -1.26
CA VAL A 112 -7.70 4.15 -1.77
C VAL A 112 -6.23 4.10 -1.36
N ALA A 113 -5.57 5.25 -1.11
CA ALA A 113 -4.20 5.24 -0.61
C ALA A 113 -4.12 4.61 0.79
N ASP A 114 -5.01 5.01 1.69
CA ASP A 114 -5.08 4.47 3.06
C ASP A 114 -5.39 2.96 3.05
N ILE A 115 -6.33 2.54 2.19
CA ILE A 115 -6.65 1.12 1.97
C ILE A 115 -5.41 0.34 1.51
N ALA A 116 -4.61 0.90 0.60
CA ALA A 116 -3.44 0.23 0.07
C ALA A 116 -2.33 0.05 1.12
N PHE A 117 -2.12 1.06 1.98
CA PHE A 117 -1.11 0.99 3.04
C PHE A 117 -1.54 0.09 4.22
N PHE A 118 -2.83 0.08 4.57
CA PHE A 118 -3.32 -0.55 5.80
C PHE A 118 -2.86 -2.01 5.99
N PRO A 119 -3.01 -2.94 5.03
CA PRO A 119 -2.62 -4.34 5.23
C PRO A 119 -1.12 -4.53 5.50
N TRP A 120 -0.27 -3.71 4.87
CA TRP A 120 1.18 -3.78 5.01
C TRP A 120 1.63 -3.23 6.37
N VAL A 121 1.06 -2.09 6.77
CA VAL A 121 1.34 -1.49 8.08
C VAL A 121 0.80 -2.38 9.19
N TYR A 122 -0.42 -2.91 9.06
CA TYR A 122 -1.00 -3.82 10.05
C TYR A 122 -0.13 -5.07 10.29
N MET A 123 0.54 -5.57 9.25
CA MET A 123 1.45 -6.71 9.35
C MET A 123 2.91 -6.31 9.65
N HIS A 124 3.18 -5.14 10.23
CA HIS A 124 4.55 -4.69 10.52
C HIS A 124 5.31 -5.67 11.43
N ASP A 125 4.64 -6.28 12.41
CA ASP A 125 5.25 -7.26 13.33
C ASP A 125 5.71 -8.54 12.63
N TYR A 126 5.09 -8.86 11.50
CA TYR A 126 5.51 -9.99 10.68
C TYR A 126 6.95 -9.81 10.16
N CYS A 127 7.39 -8.57 10.02
CA CYS A 127 8.74 -8.17 9.61
C CYS A 127 9.76 -8.26 10.77
N GLY A 128 9.39 -8.80 11.93
CA GLY A 128 10.31 -9.12 13.02
C GLY A 128 10.84 -7.93 13.82
N LYS A 129 10.28 -6.74 13.61
CA LYS A 129 10.55 -5.56 14.44
C LYS A 129 9.25 -5.01 14.99
N ASN A 130 9.28 -4.67 16.29
CA ASN A 130 8.26 -3.81 16.90
C ASN A 130 8.43 -2.40 16.33
N TYR A 131 7.91 -2.17 15.13
CA TYR A 131 7.59 -0.82 14.71
C TYR A 131 6.49 -0.36 15.65
N SER A 132 6.75 0.62 16.52
CA SER A 132 5.73 1.21 17.39
C SER A 132 4.79 2.08 16.54
N TYR A 133 4.11 1.46 15.59
CA TYR A 133 3.23 2.13 14.66
C TYR A 133 1.81 2.05 15.20
N THR A 134 1.47 2.98 16.08
CA THR A 134 0.07 3.28 16.32
C THR A 134 -0.43 4.05 15.10
N MET A 135 -1.01 3.33 14.12
CA MET A 135 -2.04 3.99 13.32
C MET A 135 -3.04 4.53 14.33
N HIS A 136 -3.10 5.84 14.51
CA HIS A 136 -4.15 6.52 15.25
C HIS A 136 -5.49 6.43 14.49
N ALA A 137 -5.82 5.23 14.00
CA ALA A 137 -7.13 4.87 13.53
C ALA A 137 -8.02 4.69 14.76
N GLN A 138 -8.37 5.80 15.39
CA GLN A 138 -9.58 5.85 16.21
C GLN A 138 -10.76 5.92 15.24
N GLY A 139 -11.38 4.77 14.99
CA GLY A 139 -12.57 4.59 14.18
C GLY A 139 -13.05 3.16 14.24
#